data_AF-A0A6I6EF56-F1
#
_entry.id   AF-A0A6I6EF56-F1
#
_cell.length_a   1.000
_cell.length_b   1.000
_cell.length_c   1.000
_cell.angle_alpha   90.00
_cell.angle_beta   90.00
_cell.angle_gamma   90.00
#
_symmetry.space_group_name_H-M   'P 1'
#
loop_
_entity.id
_entity.type
_entity.pdbx_description
1 polymer ?
#
loop_
_entity_poly.entity_id
_entity_poly.type
_entity_poly.pdbx_seq_one_letter_code
_entity_poly.pdbx_strand_id
1 'polypeptide(L)'
;MPNAYIFNASAVKISVSVNNGDFFSLPPADGTSWVPSAPATAPTFVNNTNPGSGQLGLGANMITLYPSTSGPGSSVNFVLEIPTEVTVSSLQLYLFWKDAQNVAWAALNGGQFIQVSSEKTS
;
A
#
# COMPACT_ATOMS: atom_id res chain seq x y z
N MET A 1 -15.86 -4.69 -11.20
CA MET A 1 -14.81 -5.41 -10.45
C MET A 1 -14.41 -4.51 -9.28
N PRO A 2 -14.10 -5.04 -8.08
CA PRO A 2 -13.65 -4.20 -6.97
C PRO A 2 -12.37 -3.48 -7.37
N ASN A 3 -12.26 -2.20 -7.04
CA ASN A 3 -11.05 -1.43 -7.28
C ASN A 3 -10.18 -1.43 -6.02
N ALA A 4 -8.87 -1.60 -6.19
CA ALA A 4 -7.90 -1.38 -5.14
C ALA A 4 -7.07 -0.13 -5.44
N TYR A 5 -6.82 0.65 -4.41
CA TYR A 5 -6.03 1.87 -4.49
C TYR A 5 -4.96 1.84 -3.43
N ILE A 6 -3.75 2.24 -3.80
CA ILE A 6 -2.66 2.48 -2.85
C ILE A 6 -2.33 3.96 -2.95
N PHE A 7 -2.37 4.64 -1.83
CA PHE A 7 -2.14 6.06 -1.73
C PHE A 7 -0.87 6.36 -0.96
N ASN A 8 -0.10 7.34 -1.43
CA ASN A 8 1.01 7.89 -0.69
C ASN A 8 0.60 9.22 -0.06
N ALA A 9 0.54 9.25 1.27
CA ALA A 9 0.22 10.44 2.05
C ALA A 9 1.48 11.17 2.55
N SER A 10 2.65 10.87 1.99
CA SER A 10 3.95 11.37 2.43
C SER A 10 4.52 12.41 1.47
N ALA A 11 5.41 13.28 1.97
CA ALA A 11 6.07 14.30 1.16
C ALA A 11 7.19 13.74 0.24
N VAL A 12 7.51 12.45 0.34
CA VAL A 12 8.52 11.77 -0.47
C VAL A 12 7.86 10.76 -1.41
N LYS A 13 8.46 10.54 -2.57
CA LYS A 13 8.05 9.48 -3.50
C LYS A 13 8.36 8.11 -2.87
N ILE A 14 7.45 7.16 -3.00
CA ILE A 14 7.60 5.79 -2.47
C ILE A 14 7.59 4.79 -3.63
N SER A 15 8.51 3.84 -3.61
CA SER A 15 8.45 2.65 -4.46
C SER A 15 7.73 1.54 -3.71
N VAL A 16 6.78 0.87 -4.35
CA VAL A 16 5.96 -0.20 -3.74
C VAL A 16 5.95 -1.43 -4.63
N SER A 17 6.03 -2.61 -4.02
CA SER A 17 5.76 -3.91 -4.62
C SER A 17 4.65 -4.60 -3.82
N VAL A 18 3.80 -5.35 -4.53
CA VAL A 18 2.71 -6.14 -3.97
C VAL A 18 2.94 -7.60 -4.32
N ASN A 19 2.92 -8.49 -3.33
CA ASN A 19 3.09 -9.94 -3.50
C ASN A 19 4.29 -10.30 -4.40
N ASN A 20 5.44 -9.64 -4.17
CA ASN A 20 6.68 -9.81 -4.95
C ASN A 20 6.53 -9.49 -6.45
N GLY A 21 5.55 -8.67 -6.84
CA GLY A 21 5.45 -8.12 -8.19
C GLY A 21 6.48 -7.02 -8.46
N ASP A 22 6.45 -6.49 -9.67
CA ASP A 22 7.31 -5.37 -10.04
C ASP A 22 7.06 -4.15 -9.15
N PHE A 23 8.13 -3.41 -8.86
CA PHE A 23 8.00 -2.14 -8.15
C PHE A 23 7.37 -1.08 -9.05
N PHE A 24 6.40 -0.36 -8.52
CA PHE A 24 5.85 0.86 -9.12
C PHE A 24 6.07 2.05 -8.19
N SER A 25 6.09 3.25 -8.77
CA SER A 25 6.28 4.49 -8.02
C SER A 25 4.96 5.15 -7.66
N LEU A 26 4.86 5.59 -6.41
CA LEU A 26 3.84 6.48 -5.89
C LEU A 26 4.41 7.88 -5.73
N PRO A 27 3.90 8.90 -6.44
CA PRO A 27 4.31 10.29 -6.26
C PRO A 27 4.20 10.74 -4.78
N PRO A 28 4.88 11.80 -4.35
CA PRO A 28 4.55 12.40 -3.05
C PRO A 28 3.10 12.92 -3.05
N ALA A 29 2.52 13.07 -1.86
CA ALA A 29 1.29 13.82 -1.68
C ALA A 29 1.44 15.27 -2.18
N ASP A 30 0.34 15.89 -2.57
CA ASP A 30 0.36 17.29 -2.99
C ASP A 30 0.81 18.18 -1.84
N GLY A 31 1.90 18.94 -2.03
CA GLY A 31 2.53 19.70 -0.95
C GLY A 31 1.72 20.90 -0.45
N THR A 32 0.65 21.30 -1.16
CA THR A 32 -0.19 22.44 -0.77
C THR A 32 -1.48 22.01 -0.10
N SER A 33 -2.12 20.98 -0.63
CA SER A 33 -3.42 20.47 -0.19
C SER A 33 -3.32 19.22 0.69
N TRP A 34 -2.12 18.63 0.78
CA TRP A 34 -1.86 17.35 1.46
C TRP A 34 -2.74 16.20 0.96
N VAL A 35 -3.26 16.32 -0.27
CA VAL A 35 -4.03 15.26 -0.90
C VAL A 35 -3.09 14.10 -1.22
N PRO A 36 -3.39 12.87 -0.74
CA PRO A 36 -2.59 11.70 -1.06
C PRO A 36 -2.57 11.43 -2.56
N SER A 37 -1.41 11.03 -3.07
CA SER A 37 -1.26 10.67 -4.48
C SER A 37 -1.55 9.18 -4.69
N ALA A 38 -1.82 8.79 -5.94
CA ALA A 38 -2.04 7.41 -6.36
C ALA A 38 -1.04 7.03 -7.48
N PRO A 39 -0.80 5.73 -7.75
CA PRO A 39 0.00 5.33 -8.89
C PRO A 39 -0.75 5.66 -10.18
N ALA A 40 -0.01 5.80 -11.29
CA ALA A 40 -0.62 6.00 -12.61
C ALA A 40 -1.55 4.84 -13.00
N THR A 41 -1.19 3.62 -12.58
CA THR A 41 -1.99 2.40 -12.75
C THR A 41 -2.32 1.83 -11.38
N ALA A 42 -3.61 1.71 -11.07
CA ALA A 42 -4.08 1.08 -9.84
C ALA A 42 -3.69 -0.41 -9.79
N PRO A 43 -3.38 -0.96 -8.60
CA PRO A 43 -3.15 -2.39 -8.45
C PRO A 43 -4.43 -3.18 -8.79
N THR A 44 -4.24 -4.36 -9.37
CA THR A 44 -5.34 -5.27 -9.64
C THR A 44 -5.77 -5.94 -8.34
N PHE A 45 -7.08 -5.93 -8.06
CA PHE A 45 -7.67 -6.75 -7.01
C PHE A 45 -8.32 -8.00 -7.60
N VAL A 46 -8.07 -9.14 -6.98
CA VAL A 46 -8.71 -10.43 -7.30
C VAL A 46 -9.48 -10.94 -6.09
N ASN A 47 -10.73 -11.36 -6.30
CA ASN A 47 -11.58 -11.83 -5.21
C ASN A 47 -11.34 -13.31 -4.88
N ASN A 48 -10.12 -13.65 -4.48
CA ASN A 48 -9.71 -14.99 -4.05
C ASN A 48 -8.55 -14.91 -3.04
N THR A 49 -8.20 -16.04 -2.41
CA THR A 49 -7.14 -16.12 -1.40
C THR A 49 -5.76 -16.47 -1.97
N ASN A 50 -5.60 -16.50 -3.29
CA ASN A 50 -4.36 -16.85 -3.97
C ASN A 50 -4.04 -15.81 -5.06
N PRO A 51 -3.80 -14.54 -4.67
CA PRO A 51 -3.44 -13.50 -5.63
C PRO A 51 -2.08 -13.80 -6.28
N GLY A 52 -1.97 -13.46 -7.57
CA GLY A 52 -0.69 -13.50 -8.28
C GLY A 52 0.25 -12.37 -7.84
N SER A 53 1.48 -12.39 -8.38
CA SER A 53 2.42 -11.29 -8.18
C SER A 53 1.86 -9.96 -8.73
N GLY A 54 2.01 -8.89 -7.95
CA GLY A 54 1.46 -7.57 -8.28
C GLY A 54 -0.06 -7.42 -8.09
N GLN A 55 -0.76 -8.46 -7.63
CA GLN A 55 -2.20 -8.43 -7.38
C GLN A 55 -2.48 -8.43 -5.88
N LEU A 56 -3.53 -7.73 -5.46
CA LEU A 56 -4.10 -7.83 -4.12
C LEU A 56 -5.23 -8.87 -4.12
N GLY A 57 -5.31 -9.69 -3.07
CA GLY A 57 -6.38 -10.67 -2.89
C GLY A 57 -6.91 -10.71 -1.47
N LEU A 58 -7.88 -11.57 -1.20
CA LEU A 58 -8.33 -11.84 0.15
C LEU A 58 -7.22 -12.55 0.95
N GLY A 59 -7.21 -12.38 2.27
CA GLY A 59 -6.17 -12.90 3.17
C GLY A 59 -4.89 -12.07 3.14
N ALA A 60 -3.77 -12.75 3.34
CA ALA A 60 -2.46 -12.15 3.49
C ALA A 60 -1.92 -11.62 2.15
N ASN A 61 -1.48 -10.36 2.13
CA ASN A 61 -0.77 -9.75 1.02
C ASN A 61 0.53 -9.14 1.52
N MET A 62 1.66 -9.55 0.95
CA MET A 62 2.96 -8.96 1.26
C MET A 62 3.10 -7.62 0.54
N ILE A 63 3.36 -6.55 1.28
CA ILE A 63 3.67 -5.24 0.75
C ILE A 63 5.12 -4.91 1.08
N THR A 64 5.91 -4.64 0.04
CA THR A 64 7.28 -4.17 0.19
C THR A 64 7.35 -2.74 -0.29
N LEU A 65 7.96 -1.84 0.49
CA LEU A 65 8.13 -0.46 0.04
C LEU A 65 9.39 0.20 0.58
N TYR A 66 9.85 1.25 -0.11
CA TYR A 66 10.97 2.09 0.31
C TYR A 66 10.80 3.50 -0.29
N PRO A 67 11.36 4.56 0.34
CA PRO A 67 11.25 5.91 -0.16
C PRO A 67 12.37 6.14 -1.19
N SER A 68 12.14 7.01 -2.16
CA SER A 68 13.15 7.32 -3.18
C SER A 68 14.42 7.96 -2.61
N THR A 69 14.36 8.48 -1.38
CA THR A 69 15.47 9.17 -0.70
C THR A 69 16.50 8.23 -0.08
N SER A 70 16.12 6.99 0.27
CA SER A 70 17.04 6.00 0.85
C SER A 70 17.16 4.71 0.04
N GLY A 71 16.21 4.44 -0.86
CA GLY A 71 16.29 3.31 -1.80
C GLY A 71 16.03 1.93 -1.14
N PRO A 72 16.23 0.84 -1.90
CA PRO A 72 15.86 -0.52 -1.47
C PRO A 72 16.53 -1.02 -0.19
N GLY A 73 17.69 -0.46 0.17
CA GLY A 73 18.42 -0.83 1.38
C GLY A 73 17.70 -0.44 2.68
N SER A 74 16.69 0.44 2.61
CA SER A 74 15.79 0.79 3.73
C SER A 74 14.37 0.30 3.47
N SER A 75 14.22 -0.84 2.81
CA SER A 75 12.90 -1.39 2.54
C SER A 75 12.21 -1.89 3.81
N VAL A 76 10.89 -1.74 3.80
CA VAL A 76 9.99 -2.28 4.82
C VAL A 76 9.09 -3.28 4.15
N ASN A 77 8.84 -4.38 4.86
CA ASN A 77 7.88 -5.40 4.46
C ASN A 77 6.80 -5.48 5.54
N PHE A 78 5.54 -5.51 5.13
CA PHE A 78 4.44 -5.82 6.03
C PHE A 78 3.39 -6.68 5.34
N VAL A 79 2.59 -7.35 6.15
CA VAL A 79 1.45 -8.14 5.67
C VAL A 79 0.17 -7.34 5.86
N LEU A 80 -0.50 -7.06 4.75
CA LEU A 80 -1.86 -6.55 4.71
C LEU A 80 -2.83 -7.74 4.73
N GLU A 81 -3.60 -7.86 5.80
CA GLU A 81 -4.62 -8.91 5.95
C GLU A 81 -5.99 -8.38 5.51
N ILE A 82 -6.50 -8.88 4.38
CA ILE A 82 -7.82 -8.52 3.86
C ILE A 82 -8.82 -9.61 4.30
N PRO A 83 -9.91 -9.27 5.01
CA PRO A 83 -10.82 -10.30 5.53
C PRO A 83 -11.43 -11.14 4.41
N THR A 84 -11.46 -12.46 4.60
CA THR A 84 -11.95 -13.42 3.58
C THR A 84 -13.47 -13.53 3.55
N GLU A 85 -14.15 -13.07 4.60
CA GLU A 85 -15.60 -13.19 4.78
C GLU A 85 -16.36 -11.90 4.41
N VAL A 86 -15.65 -10.84 4.01
CA VAL A 86 -16.27 -9.56 3.63
C VAL A 86 -16.29 -9.37 2.12
N THR A 87 -17.36 -8.76 1.62
CA THR A 87 -17.36 -8.28 0.24
C THR A 87 -16.51 -7.01 0.13
N VAL A 88 -15.45 -7.08 -0.66
CA VAL A 88 -14.61 -5.91 -0.97
C VAL A 88 -15.32 -5.07 -2.03
N SER A 89 -15.73 -3.86 -1.66
CA SER A 89 -16.38 -2.90 -2.57
C SER A 89 -15.36 -1.93 -3.17
N SER A 90 -14.48 -1.39 -2.33
CA SER A 90 -13.35 -0.55 -2.71
C SER A 90 -12.27 -0.70 -1.65
N LEU A 91 -11.12 -1.24 -2.02
CA LEU A 91 -9.97 -1.37 -1.14
C LEU A 91 -9.08 -0.12 -1.27
N GLN A 92 -8.69 0.46 -0.14
CA GLN A 92 -7.85 1.65 -0.08
C GLN A 92 -6.74 1.42 0.93
N LEU A 93 -5.49 1.51 0.52
CA LEU A 93 -4.32 1.41 1.39
C LEU A 93 -3.59 2.76 1.40
N TYR A 94 -3.54 3.41 2.55
CA TYR A 94 -2.79 4.66 2.74
C TYR A 94 -1.43 4.36 3.36
N LEU A 95 -0.38 4.91 2.78
CA LEU A 95 1.00 4.77 3.23
C LEU A 95 1.49 6.11 3.77
N PHE A 96 2.08 6.08 4.97
CA PHE A 96 2.63 7.23 5.68
C PHE A 96 4.09 6.97 6.00
N TRP A 97 4.99 7.63 5.28
CA TRP A 97 6.42 7.56 5.48
C TRP A 97 6.88 8.78 6.27
N LYS A 98 7.25 8.58 7.54
CA LYS A 98 7.64 9.66 8.44
C LYS A 98 9.12 10.00 8.29
N ASP A 99 9.98 8.99 8.37
CA ASP A 99 11.43 9.13 8.32
C ASP A 99 12.07 7.81 7.88
N ALA A 100 13.40 7.76 7.80
CA ALA A 100 14.13 6.58 7.32
C ALA A 100 13.88 5.32 8.17
N GLN A 101 13.24 5.40 9.34
CA GLN A 101 13.02 4.29 10.25
C GLN A 101 11.54 3.99 10.54
N ASN A 102 10.61 4.86 10.18
CA ASN A 102 9.23 4.76 10.64
C ASN A 102 8.24 4.90 9.49
N VAL A 103 7.42 3.86 9.32
CA VAL A 103 6.32 3.80 8.36
C VAL A 103 5.04 3.46 9.11
N ALA A 104 3.93 4.12 8.77
CA ALA A 104 2.60 3.73 9.19
C ALA A 104 1.72 3.50 7.96
N TRP A 105 0.67 2.71 8.12
CA TRP A 105 -0.27 2.42 7.05
C TRP A 105 -1.66 2.12 7.57
N ALA A 106 -2.67 2.35 6.73
CA ALA A 106 -4.06 2.09 7.03
C ALA A 106 -4.77 1.50 5.81
N ALA A 107 -5.48 0.39 6.00
CA ALA A 107 -6.28 -0.27 4.99
C ALA A 107 -7.77 -0.12 5.28
N LEU A 108 -8.55 0.22 4.25
CA LEU A 108 -9.98 0.45 4.33
C LEU A 108 -10.74 -0.32 3.24
N ASN A 109 -11.96 -0.76 3.54
CA ASN A 109 -12.93 -1.28 2.58
C ASN A 109 -14.18 -0.39 2.59
N GLY A 110 -14.48 0.26 1.47
CA GLY A 110 -15.63 1.17 1.37
C GLY A 110 -15.57 2.32 2.38
N GLY A 111 -14.37 2.78 2.73
CA GLY A 111 -14.14 3.83 3.73
C GLY A 111 -14.19 3.36 5.20
N GLN A 112 -14.38 2.07 5.47
CA GLN A 112 -14.31 1.50 6.82
C GLN A 112 -12.94 0.86 7.06
N PHE A 113 -12.33 1.09 8.23
CA PHE A 113 -11.05 0.50 8.57
C PHE A 113 -11.11 -1.04 8.61
N ILE A 114 -10.16 -1.67 7.94
CA ILE A 114 -9.84 -3.08 8.06
C ILE A 114 -8.69 -3.26 9.04
N GLN A 115 -7.61 -2.51 8.84
CA GLN A 115 -6.36 -2.67 9.58
C GLN A 115 -5.57 -1.36 9.59
N VAL A 116 -4.88 -1.08 10.69
CA VAL A 116 -3.94 0.04 10.85
C VAL A 116 -2.72 -0.48 11.60
N SER A 117 -1.52 -0.18 11.12
CA SER A 117 -0.27 -0.59 11.77
C SER A 117 0.85 0.42 11.51
N SER A 118 1.97 0.22 12.20
CA SER A 118 3.22 0.92 11.98
C SER A 118 4.39 -0.04 12.07
N GLU A 119 5.36 0.12 11.18
CA GLU A 119 6.54 -0.71 11.07
C GLU A 119 7.80 0.11 11.22
N LYS A 120 8.84 -0.53 11.75
CA LYS A 120 10.19 0.02 11.72
C LYS A 120 10.96 -0.53 10.53
N THR A 121 11.74 0.32 9.87
CA THR A 121 12.69 -0.17 8.86
C THR A 121 13.83 -0.90 9.56
N SER A 122 14.27 -2.00 8.97
CA SER A 122 15.45 -2.76 9.41
C SER A 122 16.75 -2.11 8.98
#